data_AF-A0A484SHT2-F1
#
_entry.id   AF-A0A484SHT2-F1
#
_cell.length_a   1.000
_cell.length_b   1.000
_cell.length_c   1.000
_cell.angle_alpha   90.00
_cell.angle_beta   90.00
_cell.angle_gamma   90.00
#
_symmetry.space_group_name_H-M   'P 1'
#
loop_
_entity.id
_entity.type
_entity.pdbx_description
1 polymer ?
#
loop_
_entity_poly.entity_id
_entity_poly.type
_entity_poly.pdbx_seq_one_letter_code
_entity_poly.pdbx_strand_id
1 'polypeptide(L)'
;MPRLPNETLLALAHPLVALLIAFAFHGAWHFLGRARQMRSFAWAFTCYAVGLTSQILLWPASRASNVLLTGALYGAAAYLFARGIAEQENRDLPWRPALVLLAIMLGLRTWAGAEPGDFLLRTGSLYGAVTVLFLMALWQIRHLARGTALERLLFWFLGLGTLAQLPRVLLTGQARDAAYGYDGTLYWVGTQISFYLFSVGAALLFLLLTAKRTIAAMPPSATR
;
A
#
# COMPACT_ATOMS: atom_id res chain seq x y z
N MET A 1 20.43 24.20 10.14
CA MET A 1 19.44 23.32 9.49
C MET A 1 18.33 24.18 8.93
N PRO A 2 18.02 24.16 7.63
CA PRO A 2 16.87 24.88 7.10
C PRO A 2 15.59 24.35 7.78
N ARG A 3 14.74 25.25 8.28
CA ARG A 3 13.46 24.88 8.87
C ARG A 3 12.54 24.39 7.76
N LEU A 4 12.05 23.15 7.88
CA LEU A 4 11.00 22.67 6.99
C LEU A 4 9.73 23.51 7.21
N PRO A 5 9.01 23.92 6.15
CA PRO A 5 7.71 24.56 6.29
C PRO A 5 6.76 23.68 7.12
N ASN A 6 5.89 24.31 7.93
CA ASN A 6 4.94 23.58 8.79
C ASN A 6 4.06 22.60 7.99
N GLU A 7 3.73 22.94 6.74
CA GLU A 7 2.96 22.09 5.84
C GLU A 7 3.71 20.80 5.45
N THR A 8 5.03 20.88 5.26
CA THR A 8 5.88 19.71 5.01
C THR A 8 5.96 18.79 6.23
N LEU A 9 6.01 19.36 7.44
CA LEU A 9 5.97 18.57 8.68
C LEU A 9 4.63 17.84 8.85
N LEU A 10 3.52 18.51 8.53
CA LEU A 10 2.20 17.87 8.50
C LEU A 10 2.12 16.76 7.45
N ALA A 11 2.72 16.96 6.28
CA ALA A 11 2.79 15.92 5.24
C ALA A 11 3.53 14.66 5.73
N LEU A 12 4.56 14.81 6.58
CA LEU A 12 5.30 13.69 7.18
C LEU A 12 4.53 12.89 8.23
N ALA A 13 3.36 13.36 8.69
CA ALA A 13 2.47 12.54 9.49
C ALA A 13 2.01 11.28 8.72
N HIS A 14 1.89 11.39 7.39
CA HIS A 14 1.47 10.29 6.53
C HIS A 14 2.42 9.09 6.53
N PRO A 15 3.71 9.24 6.20
CA PRO A 15 4.67 8.15 6.33
C PRO A 15 4.86 7.69 7.77
N LEU A 16 4.69 8.56 8.77
CA LEU A 16 4.78 8.17 10.19
C LEU A 16 3.69 7.15 10.56
N VAL A 17 2.44 7.38 10.18
CA VAL A 17 1.35 6.41 10.41
C VAL A 17 1.66 5.08 9.73
N ALA A 18 2.16 5.10 8.49
CA ALA A 18 2.57 3.87 7.81
C ALA A 18 3.70 3.13 8.56
N LEU A 19 4.68 3.84 9.12
CA LEU A 19 5.72 3.22 9.97
C LEU A 19 5.14 2.62 11.25
N LEU A 20 4.18 3.28 11.91
CA LEU A 20 3.51 2.72 13.09
C LEU A 20 2.79 1.42 12.77
N ILE A 21 2.09 1.37 11.62
CA ILE A 21 1.46 0.13 11.13
C ILE A 21 2.53 -0.93 10.83
N ALA A 22 3.65 -0.56 10.20
CA ALA A 22 4.77 -1.47 9.96
C ALA A 22 5.31 -2.07 11.26
N PHE A 23 5.52 -1.24 12.30
CA PHE A 23 5.94 -1.69 13.62
C PHE A 23 4.92 -2.61 14.28
N ALA A 24 3.63 -2.32 14.17
CA ALA A 24 2.57 -3.19 14.68
C ALA A 24 2.61 -4.57 14.02
N PHE A 25 2.77 -4.63 12.69
CA PHE A 25 2.92 -5.88 11.96
C PHE A 25 4.24 -6.61 12.28
N HIS A 26 5.33 -5.88 12.50
CA HIS A 26 6.60 -6.46 12.92
C HIS A 26 6.50 -7.08 14.32
N GLY A 27 5.85 -6.38 15.26
CA GLY A 27 5.55 -6.92 16.60
C GLY A 27 4.65 -8.15 16.51
N ALA A 28 3.55 -8.06 15.76
CA ALA A 28 2.65 -9.19 15.51
C ALA A 28 3.38 -10.39 14.89
N TRP A 29 4.35 -10.17 14.00
CA TRP A 29 5.18 -11.22 13.44
C TRP A 29 6.00 -11.95 14.52
N HIS A 30 6.58 -11.23 15.50
CA HIS A 30 7.31 -11.86 16.59
C HIS A 30 6.40 -12.60 17.58
N PHE A 31 5.23 -12.04 17.91
CA PHE A 31 4.35 -12.57 18.95
C PHE A 31 3.33 -13.62 18.46
N LEU A 32 2.91 -13.57 17.19
CA LEU A 32 1.91 -14.48 16.61
C LEU A 32 2.54 -15.59 15.75
N GLY A 33 3.69 -16.11 16.17
CA GLY A 33 4.27 -17.31 15.57
C GLY A 33 4.90 -17.12 14.17
N ARG A 34 5.39 -15.91 13.86
CA ARG A 34 6.14 -15.61 12.62
C ARG A 34 5.39 -15.84 11.31
N ALA A 35 4.08 -15.66 11.33
CA ALA A 35 3.22 -15.80 10.15
C ALA A 35 3.73 -14.98 8.95
N ARG A 36 3.88 -15.62 7.78
CA ARG A 36 4.54 -15.06 6.58
C ARG A 36 3.96 -13.72 6.16
N GLN A 37 2.63 -13.60 6.19
CA GLN A 37 1.91 -12.40 5.80
C GLN A 37 2.24 -11.19 6.66
N MET A 38 2.52 -11.37 7.95
CA MET A 38 2.84 -10.27 8.88
C MET A 38 4.15 -9.59 8.48
N ARG A 39 5.15 -10.41 8.09
CA ARG A 39 6.42 -9.90 7.55
C ARG A 39 6.21 -9.18 6.22
N SER A 40 5.38 -9.73 5.34
CA SER A 40 5.07 -9.11 4.05
C SER A 40 4.38 -7.75 4.23
N PHE A 41 3.39 -7.64 5.13
CA PHE A 41 2.75 -6.37 5.45
C PHE A 41 3.71 -5.38 6.12
N ALA A 42 4.54 -5.81 7.07
CA ALA A 42 5.52 -4.94 7.71
C ALA A 42 6.43 -4.27 6.66
N TRP A 43 7.05 -5.07 5.78
CA TRP A 43 7.90 -4.53 4.72
C TRP A 43 7.14 -3.71 3.69
N ALA A 44 5.88 -4.05 3.38
CA ALA A 44 5.06 -3.24 2.50
C ALA A 44 4.90 -1.81 3.03
N PHE A 45 4.54 -1.68 4.31
CA PHE A 45 4.37 -0.38 4.97
C PHE A 45 5.70 0.37 5.15
N THR A 46 6.80 -0.33 5.43
CA THR A 46 8.14 0.27 5.47
C THR A 46 8.55 0.84 4.12
N CYS A 47 8.43 0.06 3.03
CA CYS A 47 8.73 0.53 1.67
C CYS A 47 7.86 1.74 1.29
N TYR A 48 6.57 1.68 1.61
CA TYR A 48 5.65 2.79 1.37
C TYR A 48 6.08 4.06 2.11
N ALA A 49 6.36 3.95 3.41
CA ALA A 49 6.77 5.08 4.23
C ALA A 49 8.08 5.71 3.73
N VAL A 50 9.10 4.89 3.44
CA VAL A 50 10.38 5.37 2.93
C VAL A 50 10.22 6.03 1.56
N GLY A 51 9.43 5.44 0.67
CA GLY A 51 9.13 6.03 -0.65
C GLY A 51 8.42 7.36 -0.52
N LEU A 52 7.43 7.44 0.36
CA LEU A 52 6.67 8.65 0.58
C LEU A 52 7.48 9.76 1.24
N THR A 53 8.28 9.43 2.26
CA THR A 53 9.22 10.37 2.87
C THR A 53 10.22 10.90 1.83
N SER A 54 10.75 10.02 0.97
CA SER A 54 11.67 10.40 -0.12
C SER A 54 10.99 11.34 -1.13
N GLN A 55 9.71 11.10 -1.44
CA GLN A 55 8.94 11.99 -2.33
C GLN A 55 8.64 13.35 -1.69
N ILE A 56 8.25 13.37 -0.40
CA ILE A 56 7.93 14.61 0.33
C ILE A 56 9.18 15.47 0.52
N LEU A 57 10.29 14.86 0.89
CA LEU A 57 11.57 15.54 1.08
C LEU A 57 12.29 15.85 -0.23
N LEU A 58 11.73 15.43 -1.37
CA LEU A 58 12.36 15.53 -2.69
C LEU A 58 13.78 14.95 -2.68
N TRP A 59 14.01 13.86 -1.95
CA TRP A 59 15.27 13.13 -1.93
C TRP A 59 15.18 11.83 -2.74
N PRO A 60 16.08 11.58 -3.70
CA PRO A 60 17.16 12.44 -4.18
C PRO A 60 16.68 13.72 -4.88
N ALA A 61 17.51 14.77 -4.90
CA ALA A 61 17.16 16.08 -5.46
C ALA A 61 16.87 16.07 -6.98
N SER A 62 17.49 15.13 -7.71
CA SER A 62 17.16 14.92 -9.12
C SER A 62 15.74 14.35 -9.22
N ARG A 63 14.84 15.09 -9.87
CA ARG A 63 13.44 14.68 -10.12
C ARG A 63 13.35 13.29 -10.74
N ALA A 64 14.15 13.01 -11.77
CA ALA A 64 14.14 11.71 -12.44
C ALA A 64 14.55 10.57 -11.48
N SER A 65 15.60 10.79 -10.68
CA SER A 65 16.06 9.82 -9.68
C SER A 65 15.04 9.61 -8.57
N ASN A 66 14.37 10.68 -8.14
CA ASN A 66 13.32 10.64 -7.14
C ASN A 66 12.10 9.86 -7.64
N VAL A 67 11.63 10.14 -8.87
CA VAL A 67 10.51 9.43 -9.48
C VAL A 67 10.80 7.94 -9.63
N LEU A 68 12.03 7.59 -10.02
CA LEU A 68 12.49 6.21 -10.11
C LEU A 68 12.50 5.53 -8.74
N LEU A 69 13.16 6.13 -7.74
CA LEU A 69 13.27 5.58 -6.39
C LEU A 69 11.89 5.39 -5.76
N THR A 70 11.05 6.43 -5.77
CA THR A 70 9.71 6.39 -5.18
C THR A 70 8.81 5.42 -5.93
N GLY A 71 8.91 5.35 -7.26
CA GLY A 71 8.21 4.37 -8.08
C GLY A 71 8.59 2.92 -7.71
N ALA A 72 9.88 2.64 -7.56
CA ALA A 72 10.36 1.33 -7.14
C ALA A 72 9.88 0.96 -5.73
N LEU A 73 9.94 1.90 -4.78
CA LEU A 73 9.50 1.69 -3.40
C LEU A 73 7.98 1.49 -3.29
N TYR A 74 7.19 2.27 -4.03
CA TYR A 74 5.73 2.07 -4.09
C TYR A 74 5.36 0.77 -4.79
N GLY A 75 6.06 0.40 -5.86
CA GLY A 75 5.88 -0.89 -6.53
C GLY A 75 6.19 -2.07 -5.61
N ALA A 76 7.30 -2.00 -4.89
CA ALA A 76 7.67 -3.00 -3.88
C ALA A 76 6.62 -3.07 -2.76
N ALA A 77 6.17 -1.93 -2.25
CA ALA A 77 5.12 -1.86 -1.23
C ALA A 77 3.82 -2.53 -1.71
N ALA A 78 3.36 -2.18 -2.91
CA ALA A 78 2.15 -2.76 -3.50
C ALA A 78 2.26 -4.28 -3.68
N TYR A 79 3.40 -4.76 -4.19
CA TYR A 79 3.66 -6.19 -4.35
C TYR A 79 3.67 -6.93 -3.02
N LEU A 80 4.40 -6.41 -2.02
CA LEU A 80 4.49 -7.02 -0.70
C LEU A 80 3.13 -7.04 0.01
N PHE A 81 2.33 -6.00 -0.15
CA PHE A 81 0.97 -5.96 0.39
C PHE A 81 0.06 -7.00 -0.30
N ALA A 82 0.08 -7.04 -1.63
CA ALA A 82 -0.65 -8.03 -2.42
C ALA A 82 -0.22 -9.48 -2.08
N ARG A 83 1.07 -9.68 -1.85
CA ARG A 83 1.62 -10.95 -1.38
C ARG A 83 1.12 -11.29 0.01
N GLY A 84 1.10 -10.34 0.94
CA GLY A 84 0.56 -10.53 2.30
C GLY A 84 -0.92 -10.93 2.28
N ILE A 85 -1.73 -10.36 1.38
CA ILE A 85 -3.12 -10.75 1.17
C ILE A 85 -3.21 -12.24 0.79
N ALA A 86 -2.41 -12.71 -0.18
CA ALA A 86 -2.44 -14.10 -0.61
C ALA A 86 -1.90 -15.06 0.47
N GLU A 87 -0.81 -14.66 1.15
CA GLU A 87 -0.18 -15.44 2.21
C GLU A 87 -1.09 -15.63 3.43
N GLN A 88 -2.08 -14.75 3.64
CA GLN A 88 -3.11 -14.92 4.68
C GLN A 88 -3.88 -16.24 4.53
N GLU A 89 -4.03 -16.74 3.31
CA GLU A 89 -4.68 -18.02 3.00
C GLU A 89 -3.68 -19.12 2.63
N ASN A 90 -2.40 -18.96 2.98
CA ASN A 90 -1.29 -19.83 2.57
C ASN A 90 -1.20 -20.03 1.05
N ARG A 91 -1.62 -19.02 0.28
CA ARG A 91 -1.50 -19.00 -1.18
C ARG A 91 -0.36 -18.08 -1.60
N ASP A 92 0.17 -18.33 -2.78
CA ASP A 92 1.20 -17.49 -3.36
C ASP A 92 0.61 -16.55 -4.42
N LEU A 93 1.11 -15.32 -4.44
CA LEU A 93 0.82 -14.37 -5.51
C LEU A 93 1.67 -14.74 -6.74
N PRO A 94 1.09 -14.83 -7.95
CA PRO A 94 1.86 -15.16 -9.16
C PRO A 94 2.87 -14.06 -9.48
N TRP A 95 4.14 -14.30 -9.14
CA TRP A 95 5.18 -13.27 -9.14
C TRP A 95 5.61 -12.82 -10.54
N ARG A 96 5.56 -13.70 -11.55
CA ARG A 96 5.96 -13.37 -12.93
C ARG A 96 5.09 -12.27 -13.54
N PRO A 97 3.75 -12.41 -13.62
CA PRO A 97 2.91 -11.33 -14.13
C PRO A 97 2.99 -10.07 -13.27
N ALA A 98 3.14 -10.21 -11.95
CA ALA A 98 3.35 -9.08 -11.06
C ALA A 98 4.65 -8.30 -11.39
N LEU A 99 5.75 -9.00 -11.66
CA LEU A 99 7.03 -8.39 -12.02
C LEU A 99 6.97 -7.68 -13.37
N VAL A 100 6.32 -8.28 -14.38
CA VAL A 100 6.10 -7.64 -15.68
C VAL A 100 5.26 -6.37 -15.51
N LEU A 101 4.18 -6.44 -14.75
CA LEU A 101 3.32 -5.30 -14.46
C LEU A 101 4.07 -4.16 -13.75
N LEU A 102 4.90 -4.49 -12.75
CA LEU A 102 5.70 -3.50 -12.04
C LEU A 102 6.79 -2.89 -12.92
N ALA A 103 7.39 -3.67 -13.82
CA ALA A 103 8.36 -3.16 -14.78
C ALA A 103 7.72 -2.17 -15.77
N ILE A 104 6.53 -2.51 -16.30
CA ILE A 104 5.74 -1.60 -17.16
C ILE A 104 5.38 -0.34 -16.40
N MET A 105 4.86 -0.47 -15.18
CA MET A 105 4.51 0.66 -14.32
C MET A 105 5.71 1.58 -14.08
N LEU A 106 6.86 1.01 -13.72
CA LEU A 106 8.08 1.78 -13.45
C LEU A 106 8.58 2.47 -14.71
N GLY A 107 8.56 1.80 -15.87
CA GLY A 107 8.92 2.38 -17.16
C GLY A 107 8.04 3.57 -17.54
N LEU A 108 6.70 3.40 -17.49
CA LEU A 108 5.76 4.48 -17.78
C LEU A 108 5.88 5.65 -16.80
N ARG A 109 6.04 5.35 -15.51
CA ARG A 109 6.16 6.37 -14.46
C ARG A 109 7.45 7.17 -14.59
N THR A 110 8.56 6.52 -14.91
CA THR A 110 9.86 7.17 -15.07
C THR A 110 9.91 8.00 -16.34
N TRP A 111 9.37 7.48 -17.44
CA TRP A 111 9.21 8.22 -18.69
C TRP A 111 8.36 9.49 -18.49
N ALA A 112 7.16 9.35 -17.91
CA ALA A 112 6.30 10.48 -17.56
C ALA A 112 6.87 11.40 -16.47
N GLY A 113 7.92 10.96 -15.77
CA GLY A 113 8.62 11.74 -14.76
C GLY A 113 9.62 12.74 -15.33
N ALA A 114 10.09 12.50 -16.57
CA ALA A 114 11.06 13.32 -17.27
C ALA A 114 10.50 14.70 -17.63
N GLU A 115 9.23 14.76 -18.02
CA GLU A 115 8.54 16.02 -18.35
C GLU A 115 7.51 16.44 -17.28
N PRO A 116 7.25 17.74 -17.09
CA PRO A 116 6.28 18.24 -16.12
C PRO A 116 4.81 17.86 -16.40
N GLY A 117 4.43 17.66 -17.66
CA GLY A 117 3.02 17.64 -18.10
C GLY A 117 2.23 16.34 -17.89
N ASP A 118 2.89 15.20 -17.72
CA ASP A 118 2.23 13.90 -17.76
C ASP A 118 1.83 13.35 -16.38
N PHE A 119 1.17 14.18 -15.56
CA PHE A 119 0.71 13.81 -14.22
C PHE A 119 -0.17 12.56 -14.23
N LEU A 120 -1.09 12.46 -15.20
CA LEU A 120 -1.99 11.32 -15.39
C LEU A 120 -1.22 10.03 -15.66
N LEU A 121 -0.23 10.05 -16.55
CA LEU A 121 0.52 8.84 -16.88
C LEU A 121 1.44 8.41 -15.73
N ARG A 122 2.10 9.37 -15.06
CA ARG A 122 2.98 9.10 -13.93
C ARG A 122 2.25 8.51 -12.72
N THR A 123 1.09 9.06 -12.40
CA THR A 123 0.32 8.68 -11.21
C THR A 123 -0.67 7.55 -11.53
N GLY A 124 -1.30 7.60 -12.70
CA GLY A 124 -2.25 6.60 -13.18
C GLY A 124 -1.60 5.24 -13.44
N SER A 125 -0.37 5.19 -13.96
CA SER A 125 0.37 3.91 -14.11
C SER A 125 0.58 3.20 -12.77
N LEU A 126 0.92 3.94 -11.71
CA LEU A 126 1.05 3.40 -10.36
C LEU A 126 -0.29 2.86 -9.85
N TYR A 127 -1.36 3.66 -9.91
CA TYR A 127 -2.68 3.22 -9.45
C TYR A 127 -3.20 2.02 -10.24
N GLY A 128 -3.04 2.01 -11.56
CA GLY A 128 -3.43 0.89 -12.41
C GLY A 128 -2.71 -0.39 -12.02
N ALA A 129 -1.39 -0.32 -11.80
CA ALA A 129 -0.61 -1.47 -11.36
C ALA A 129 -1.03 -1.95 -9.95
N VAL A 130 -1.23 -1.04 -9.00
CA VAL A 130 -1.73 -1.36 -7.66
C VAL A 130 -3.09 -2.06 -7.74
N THR A 131 -4.02 -1.52 -8.53
CA THR A 131 -5.35 -2.12 -8.73
C THR A 131 -5.24 -3.53 -9.29
N VAL A 132 -4.47 -3.75 -10.36
CA VAL A 132 -4.31 -5.08 -10.95
C VAL A 132 -3.64 -6.05 -9.97
N LEU A 133 -2.58 -5.63 -9.26
CA LEU A 133 -1.94 -6.46 -8.22
C LEU A 133 -2.90 -6.87 -7.12
N PHE A 134 -3.73 -5.94 -6.64
CA PHE A 134 -4.67 -6.22 -5.57
C PHE A 134 -5.82 -7.10 -6.06
N LEU A 135 -6.29 -6.93 -7.31
CA LEU A 135 -7.25 -7.85 -7.93
C LEU A 135 -6.66 -9.27 -8.08
N MET A 136 -5.39 -9.38 -8.45
CA MET A 136 -4.68 -10.68 -8.50
C MET A 136 -4.63 -11.34 -7.11
N ALA A 137 -4.39 -10.55 -6.06
CA ALA A 137 -4.39 -11.05 -4.68
C ALA A 137 -5.79 -11.43 -4.20
N LEU A 138 -6.80 -10.59 -4.45
CA LEU A 138 -8.20 -10.86 -4.16
C LEU A 138 -8.68 -12.14 -4.84
N TRP A 139 -8.23 -12.39 -6.07
CA TRP A 139 -8.54 -13.63 -6.78
C TRP A 139 -8.04 -14.86 -6.04
N GLN A 140 -6.86 -14.79 -5.41
CA GLN A 140 -6.33 -15.90 -4.60
C GLN A 140 -7.22 -16.19 -3.39
N ILE A 141 -7.79 -15.15 -2.78
CA ILE A 141 -8.63 -15.26 -1.57
C ILE A 141 -10.13 -15.19 -1.85
N ARG A 142 -10.57 -15.43 -3.09
CA ARG A 142 -11.97 -15.29 -3.52
C ARG A 142 -12.98 -16.15 -2.76
N HIS A 143 -12.53 -17.24 -2.14
CA HIS A 143 -13.38 -18.09 -1.30
C HIS A 143 -13.86 -17.36 -0.03
N LEU A 144 -13.09 -16.38 0.47
CA LEU A 144 -13.47 -15.57 1.64
C LEU A 144 -14.74 -14.74 1.39
N ALA A 145 -15.07 -14.44 0.13
CA ALA A 145 -16.30 -13.77 -0.25
C ALA A 145 -17.57 -14.54 0.16
N ARG A 146 -17.44 -15.86 0.40
CA ARG A 146 -18.52 -16.76 0.84
C ARG A 146 -18.24 -17.38 2.22
N GLY A 147 -17.21 -16.91 2.92
CA GLY A 147 -16.80 -17.44 4.22
C GLY A 147 -17.57 -16.86 5.39
N THR A 148 -16.94 -16.85 6.56
CA THR A 148 -17.50 -16.26 7.79
C THR A 148 -17.69 -14.75 7.65
N ALA A 149 -18.50 -14.13 8.53
CA ALA A 149 -18.77 -12.69 8.47
C ALA A 149 -17.50 -11.83 8.44
N LEU A 150 -16.49 -12.19 9.25
CA LEU A 150 -15.19 -11.50 9.28
C LEU A 150 -14.40 -11.66 7.97
N GLU A 151 -14.42 -12.85 7.36
CA GLU A 151 -13.75 -13.12 6.09
C GLU A 151 -14.41 -12.38 4.93
N ARG A 152 -15.74 -12.34 4.91
CA ARG A 152 -16.51 -11.55 3.95
C ARG A 152 -16.23 -10.07 4.10
N LEU A 153 -16.21 -9.57 5.34
CA LEU A 153 -15.89 -8.18 5.64
C LEU A 153 -14.48 -7.83 5.13
N LEU A 154 -13.47 -8.65 5.43
CA LEU A 154 -12.11 -8.45 4.91
C LEU A 154 -12.09 -8.44 3.37
N PHE A 155 -12.68 -9.44 2.73
CA PHE A 155 -12.69 -9.56 1.26
C PHE A 155 -13.31 -8.34 0.60
N TRP A 156 -14.51 -7.93 1.04
CA TRP A 156 -15.22 -6.80 0.44
C TRP A 156 -14.59 -5.45 0.82
N PHE A 157 -14.04 -5.31 2.03
CA PHE A 157 -13.29 -4.11 2.41
C PHE A 157 -12.07 -3.91 1.51
N LEU A 158 -11.28 -4.98 1.28
CA LEU A 158 -10.15 -4.95 0.36
C LEU A 158 -10.60 -4.70 -1.09
N GLY A 159 -11.69 -5.33 -1.52
CA GLY A 159 -12.28 -5.14 -2.85
C GLY A 159 -12.71 -3.70 -3.10
N LEU A 160 -13.49 -3.12 -2.19
CA LEU A 160 -13.93 -1.73 -2.27
C LEU A 160 -12.74 -0.77 -2.25
N GLY A 161 -11.76 -0.98 -1.36
CA GLY A 161 -10.54 -0.17 -1.34
C GLY A 161 -9.72 -0.26 -2.63
N THR A 162 -9.68 -1.44 -3.25
CA THR A 162 -9.01 -1.67 -4.55
C THR A 162 -9.72 -0.93 -5.68
N LEU A 163 -11.05 -1.00 -5.74
CA LEU A 163 -11.85 -0.34 -6.76
C LEU A 163 -11.92 1.18 -6.56
N ALA A 164 -11.83 1.66 -5.32
CA ALA A 164 -11.76 3.08 -5.00
C ALA A 164 -10.51 3.78 -5.54
N GLN A 165 -9.52 3.04 -6.05
CA GLN A 165 -8.38 3.61 -6.77
C GLN A 165 -8.76 4.13 -8.16
N LEU A 166 -9.76 3.53 -8.82
CA LEU A 166 -10.21 3.95 -10.15
C LEU A 166 -10.72 5.41 -10.18
N PRO A 167 -11.64 5.84 -9.29
CA PRO A 167 -12.04 7.25 -9.25
C PRO A 167 -10.88 8.17 -8.88
N ARG A 168 -9.86 7.71 -8.13
CA ARG A 168 -8.66 8.52 -7.87
C ARG A 168 -7.84 8.77 -9.13
N VAL A 169 -7.75 7.79 -10.04
CA VAL A 169 -7.12 8.02 -11.35
C VAL A 169 -7.84 9.15 -12.10
N LEU A 170 -9.17 9.23 -12.02
CA LEU A 170 -9.91 10.33 -12.65
C LEU A 170 -9.58 11.69 -12.01
N LEU A 171 -9.40 11.74 -10.69
CA LEU A 171 -8.97 12.95 -9.98
C LEU A 171 -7.57 13.41 -10.40
N THR A 172 -6.70 12.50 -10.85
CA THR A 172 -5.39 12.91 -11.38
C THR A 172 -5.49 13.77 -12.65
N GLY A 173 -6.54 13.57 -13.46
CA GLY A 173 -6.81 14.39 -14.63
C GLY A 173 -7.20 15.82 -14.31
N GLN A 174 -7.65 16.11 -13.09
CA GLN A 174 -7.99 17.45 -12.60
C GLN A 174 -6.80 18.17 -11.94
N ALA A 175 -5.73 17.43 -11.62
CA ALA A 175 -4.52 17.94 -10.97
C ALA A 175 -3.35 18.07 -11.96
N ARG A 176 -3.62 18.41 -13.24
CA ARG A 176 -2.62 18.42 -14.32
C ARG A 176 -1.43 19.33 -14.04
N ASP A 177 -1.66 20.44 -13.36
CA ASP A 177 -0.64 21.44 -13.03
C ASP A 177 0.01 21.21 -11.64
N ALA A 178 -0.32 20.09 -10.98
CA ALA A 178 0.23 19.75 -9.68
C ALA A 178 1.75 19.52 -9.74
N ALA A 179 2.48 20.27 -8.91
CA ALA A 179 3.92 20.11 -8.77
C ALA A 179 4.29 18.69 -8.31
N TYR A 180 5.48 18.23 -8.68
CA TYR A 180 5.98 16.96 -8.13
C TYR A 180 6.38 17.16 -6.67
N GLY A 181 5.75 16.39 -5.78
CA GLY A 181 5.96 16.51 -4.33
C GLY A 181 4.64 16.73 -3.62
N TYR A 182 4.72 17.10 -2.34
CA TYR A 182 3.55 17.57 -1.60
C TYR A 182 3.15 18.97 -2.10
N ASP A 183 1.87 19.16 -2.41
CA ASP A 183 1.35 20.44 -2.94
C ASP A 183 0.07 20.93 -2.22
N GLY A 184 -0.35 20.25 -1.14
CA GLY A 184 -1.54 20.61 -0.37
C GLY A 184 -2.88 20.48 -1.09
N THR A 185 -2.91 19.97 -2.33
CA THR A 185 -4.15 19.87 -3.12
C THR A 185 -5.16 18.89 -2.53
N LEU A 186 -6.43 19.03 -2.94
CA LEU A 186 -7.49 18.09 -2.59
C LEU A 186 -7.15 16.64 -2.97
N TYR A 187 -6.39 16.44 -4.05
CA TYR A 187 -5.86 15.13 -4.42
C TYR A 187 -4.98 14.54 -3.32
N TRP A 188 -4.06 15.32 -2.75
CA TRP A 188 -3.17 14.87 -1.67
C TRP A 188 -3.93 14.57 -0.38
N VAL A 189 -4.79 15.48 0.06
CA VAL A 189 -5.59 15.30 1.28
C VAL A 189 -6.52 14.10 1.14
N GLY A 190 -7.23 13.98 0.02
CA GLY A 190 -8.11 12.85 -0.27
C GLY A 190 -7.35 11.52 -0.33
N THR A 191 -6.14 11.52 -0.90
CA THR A 191 -5.27 10.34 -0.93
C THR A 191 -4.85 9.93 0.48
N GLN A 192 -4.43 10.88 1.32
CA GLN A 192 -4.02 10.62 2.70
C GLN A 192 -5.16 10.03 3.54
N ILE A 193 -6.32 10.68 3.56
CA ILE A 193 -7.49 10.24 4.34
C ILE A 193 -7.90 8.83 3.90
N SER A 194 -8.01 8.61 2.59
CA SER A 194 -8.45 7.32 2.07
C SER A 194 -7.41 6.22 2.30
N PHE A 195 -6.13 6.55 2.28
CA PHE A 195 -5.07 5.62 2.66
C PHE A 195 -5.14 5.28 4.15
N TYR A 196 -5.37 6.25 5.05
CA TYR A 196 -5.53 5.95 6.47
C TYR A 196 -6.70 5.01 6.72
N LEU A 197 -7.86 5.30 6.14
CA LEU A 197 -9.04 4.44 6.26
C LEU A 197 -8.73 3.01 5.77
N PHE A 198 -8.14 2.90 4.58
CA PHE A 198 -7.83 1.61 3.98
C PHE A 198 -6.76 0.83 4.77
N SER A 199 -5.63 1.47 5.08
CA SER A 199 -4.49 0.82 5.70
C SER A 199 -4.78 0.40 7.14
N VAL A 200 -5.36 1.28 7.96
CA VAL A 200 -5.73 0.98 9.34
C VAL A 200 -6.84 -0.07 9.36
N GLY A 201 -7.88 0.11 8.54
CA GLY A 201 -8.98 -0.86 8.46
C GLY A 201 -8.51 -2.25 8.01
N ALA A 202 -7.66 -2.32 6.98
CA ALA A 202 -7.08 -3.57 6.52
C ALA A 202 -6.20 -4.20 7.60
N ALA A 203 -5.34 -3.41 8.26
CA ALA A 203 -4.47 -3.91 9.32
C ALA A 203 -5.25 -4.53 10.48
N LEU A 204 -6.29 -3.84 10.95
CA LEU A 204 -7.18 -4.36 11.99
C LEU A 204 -7.86 -5.66 11.56
N LEU A 205 -8.42 -5.71 10.34
CA LEU A 205 -9.10 -6.90 9.84
C LEU A 205 -8.14 -8.10 9.68
N PHE A 206 -6.91 -7.87 9.21
CA PHE A 206 -5.88 -8.92 9.13
C PHE A 206 -5.47 -9.43 10.50
N LEU A 207 -5.25 -8.54 11.47
CA LEU A 207 -4.91 -8.91 12.84
C LEU A 207 -6.05 -9.70 13.50
N LEU A 208 -7.29 -9.23 13.36
CA LEU A 208 -8.47 -9.93 13.90
C LEU A 208 -8.66 -11.32 13.28
N LEU A 209 -8.53 -11.44 11.96
CA LEU A 209 -8.66 -12.72 11.29
C LEU A 209 -7.55 -13.68 11.72
N THR A 210 -6.32 -13.18 11.88
CA THR A 210 -5.18 -13.98 12.34
C THR A 210 -5.38 -14.41 13.79
N ALA A 211 -5.75 -13.50 14.69
CA ALA A 211 -6.02 -13.81 16.09
C ALA A 211 -7.13 -14.87 16.23
N LYS A 212 -8.23 -14.73 15.49
CA LYS A 212 -9.31 -15.73 15.44
C LYS A 212 -8.79 -17.12 15.06
N ARG A 213 -7.91 -17.20 14.06
CA ARG A 213 -7.31 -18.47 13.60
C ARG A 213 -6.34 -19.05 14.61
N THR A 214 -5.51 -18.21 15.23
CA THR A 214 -4.58 -18.64 16.27
C THR A 214 -5.32 -19.19 17.49
N ILE A 215 -6.38 -18.53 17.95
CA ILE A 215 -7.22 -19.00 19.06
C ILE A 215 -7.89 -20.32 18.71
N ALA A 216 -8.45 -20.46 17.50
CA ALA A 216 -9.09 -21.70 17.05
C ALA A 216 -8.10 -22.88 16.92
N ALA A 217 -6.80 -22.60 16.77
CA ALA A 217 -5.75 -23.61 16.66
C ALA A 217 -5.14 -24.01 18.02
N MET A 218 -5.50 -23.35 19.14
CA MET A 218 -4.99 -23.72 20.46
C MET A 218 -5.65 -25.00 20.97
N PRO A 219 -4.88 -25.95 21.54
CA PRO A 219 -5.46 -27.15 22.15
C PRO A 219 -6.31 -26.80 23.38
N PRO A 220 -7.38 -27.58 23.67
CA PRO A 220 -8.36 -27.29 24.73
C PRO A 220 -7.79 -27.28 26.18
N SER A 221 -6.52 -27.62 26.38
CA SER A 221 -5.84 -27.57 27.68
C SER A 221 -5.30 -26.18 28.06
N ALA A 222 -5.30 -25.21 27.15
CA ALA A 222 -4.75 -23.86 27.37
C ALA A 222 -5.80 -22.78 27.68
N THR A 223 -7.08 -23.14 27.74
CA THR A 223 -8.22 -22.23 27.97
C THR A 223 -8.80 -22.33 29.39
N ARG A 224 -7.99 -22.72 30.38
CA ARG A 224 -8.35 -22.63 31.80
C ARG A 224 -7.52 -21.58 32.51
#